data_AF-A0A7C7LE94-F1
#
_entry.id   AF-A0A7C7LE94-F1
#
_cell.length_a   1.000
_cell.length_b   1.000
_cell.length_c   1.000
_cell.angle_alpha   90.00
_cell.angle_beta   90.00
_cell.angle_gamma   90.00
#
_symmetry.space_group_name_H-M   'P 1'
#
loop_
_entity.id
_entity.type
_entity.pdbx_description
1 polymer ?
#
loop_
_entity_poly.entity_id
_entity_poly.type
_entity_poly.pdbx_seq_one_letter_code
_entity_poly.pdbx_strand_id
1 'polypeptide(L)'
;WLMGDFGLGFLYVKRDLQGDVIEQTRYGLRQVTQKDGRFVPRPGAAIYEGTTTMPYLPAVCAHQGLKYLTRLGVQNIRAHTKRLVDRLQGEMPGLGYPSITPLDTPTPIVSFLTAEPDVTQAKLNRAFGQRVVSPGQWQMTDATGAPQSVRGIRIGVSVYNNDSDIDAFLNALD
;
A
#
# COMPACT_ATOMS: atom_id res chain seq x y z
N TRP A 1 -4.62 1.13 -1.34
CA TRP A 1 -5.14 1.09 0.04
C TRP A 1 -6.07 2.24 0.39
N LEU A 2 -5.86 3.47 -0.11
CA LEU A 2 -6.75 4.61 0.15
C LEU A 2 -7.99 4.72 -0.77
N MET A 3 -8.17 3.76 -1.69
CA MET A 3 -9.24 3.76 -2.69
C MET A 3 -9.33 5.06 -3.49
N GLY A 4 -8.16 5.68 -3.75
CA GLY A 4 -8.01 6.82 -4.66
C GLY A 4 -7.30 6.40 -5.95
N ASP A 5 -7.03 7.39 -6.81
CA ASP A 5 -6.31 7.20 -8.06
C ASP A 5 -4.80 7.48 -7.90
N PHE A 6 -4.00 7.15 -8.92
CA PHE A 6 -2.57 7.43 -8.96
C PHE A 6 -2.28 8.94 -9.00
N GLY A 7 -1.10 9.34 -8.52
CA GLY A 7 -0.60 10.72 -8.66
C GLY A 7 -0.92 11.66 -7.50
N LEU A 8 -1.38 11.15 -6.36
CA LEU A 8 -1.51 11.91 -5.11
C LEU A 8 -0.91 11.13 -3.93
N GLY A 9 -0.15 11.84 -3.10
CA GLY A 9 0.32 11.36 -1.80
C GLY A 9 0.05 12.37 -0.70
N PHE A 10 0.15 11.92 0.54
CA PHE A 10 0.02 12.76 1.73
C PHE A 10 1.35 12.84 2.44
N LEU A 11 1.77 14.04 2.83
CA LEU A 11 2.91 14.26 3.69
C LEU A 11 2.40 14.72 5.06
N TYR A 12 2.80 14.01 6.10
CA TYR A 12 2.63 14.45 7.48
C TYR A 12 3.98 14.91 8.02
N VAL A 13 4.03 16.13 8.53
CA VAL A 13 5.19 16.67 9.26
C VAL A 13 4.70 17.12 10.63
N LYS A 14 5.38 16.68 11.69
CA LYS A 14 5.06 17.10 13.06
C LYS A 14 5.30 18.61 13.20
N ARG A 15 4.39 19.32 13.88
CA ARG A 15 4.35 20.80 13.91
C ARG A 15 5.66 21.47 14.31
N ASP A 16 6.33 20.94 15.33
CA ASP A 16 7.61 21.41 15.87
C ASP A 16 8.81 21.20 14.92
N LEU A 17 8.63 20.40 13.86
CA LEU A 17 9.66 20.17 12.84
C LEU A 17 9.43 21.01 11.58
N GLN A 18 8.31 21.75 11.49
CA GLN A 18 7.93 22.41 10.25
C GLN A 18 8.73 23.69 10.01
N GLY A 19 9.45 23.76 8.88
CA GLY A 19 10.14 24.96 8.41
C GLY A 19 11.49 25.26 9.07
N ASP A 20 11.89 24.46 10.06
CA ASP A 20 13.20 24.54 10.72
C ASP A 20 13.99 23.25 10.48
N VAL A 21 13.53 22.12 11.04
CA VAL A 21 14.17 20.81 10.82
C VAL A 21 13.85 20.26 9.43
N ILE A 22 12.58 20.35 9.02
CA ILE A 22 12.11 19.90 7.71
C ILE A 22 11.78 21.13 6.88
N GLU A 23 12.75 21.56 6.08
CA GLU A 23 12.60 22.70 5.17
C GLU A 23 11.90 22.29 3.86
N GLN A 24 11.24 23.23 3.21
CA GLN A 24 10.70 23.03 1.87
C GLN A 24 11.81 22.91 0.81
N THR A 25 11.69 21.94 -0.10
CA THR A 25 12.67 21.72 -1.18
C THR A 25 12.20 22.20 -2.55
N ARG A 26 10.95 22.69 -2.64
CA ARG A 26 10.28 23.15 -3.85
C ARG A 26 9.52 24.43 -3.53
N TYR A 27 9.41 25.31 -4.52
CA TYR A 27 8.76 26.62 -4.40
C TYR A 27 7.60 26.73 -5.39
N GLY A 28 6.40 27.05 -4.89
CA GLY A 28 5.19 27.17 -5.69
C GLY A 28 4.19 28.15 -5.09
N LEU A 29 3.29 28.69 -5.92
CA LEU A 29 2.34 29.73 -5.49
C LEU A 29 1.39 29.29 -4.38
N ARG A 30 1.20 27.97 -4.19
CA ARG A 30 0.36 27.43 -3.11
C ARG A 30 0.98 27.57 -1.73
N GLN A 31 2.30 27.68 -1.62
CA GLN A 31 3.01 27.82 -0.35
C GLN A 31 3.00 29.26 0.18
N VAL A 32 2.60 30.23 -0.64
CA VAL A 32 2.72 31.66 -0.31
C VAL A 32 1.38 32.37 -0.39
N THR A 33 1.28 33.48 0.33
CA THR A 33 0.29 34.52 0.13
C THR A 33 1.00 35.80 -0.29
N GLN A 34 0.31 36.69 -1.00
CA GLN A 34 0.82 38.03 -1.23
C GLN A 34 0.40 38.95 -0.08
N LYS A 35 1.34 39.75 0.44
CA LYS A 35 1.11 40.78 1.44
C LYS A 35 2.06 41.95 1.17
N ASP A 36 1.53 43.15 1.05
CA ASP A 36 2.31 44.38 0.80
C ASP A 36 3.30 44.27 -0.37
N GLY A 37 2.87 43.63 -1.48
CA GLY A 37 3.69 43.41 -2.67
C GLY A 37 4.77 42.33 -2.53
N ARG A 38 4.78 41.56 -1.43
CA ARG A 38 5.75 40.48 -1.17
C ARG A 38 5.08 39.12 -1.04
N PHE A 39 5.81 38.07 -1.42
CA PHE A 39 5.42 36.69 -1.13
C PHE A 39 5.79 36.33 0.30
N VAL A 40 4.81 35.93 1.09
CA VAL A 40 4.97 35.50 2.48
C VAL A 40 4.58 34.02 2.57
N PRO A 41 5.42 33.12 3.13
CA PRO A 41 5.06 31.73 3.33
C PRO A 41 3.77 31.57 4.15
N ARG A 42 2.91 30.64 3.73
CA ARG A 42 1.75 30.22 4.50
C ARG A 42 2.22 29.44 5.73
N PRO A 43 1.57 29.58 6.88
CA PRO A 43 1.93 28.81 8.06
C PRO A 43 1.59 27.33 7.90
N GLY A 44 2.30 26.50 8.66
CA GLY A 44 1.98 25.09 8.81
C GLY A 44 2.36 24.25 7.59
N ALA A 45 1.66 23.11 7.40
CA ALA A 45 1.98 22.14 6.35
C ALA A 45 1.86 22.68 4.91
N ALA A 46 1.19 23.82 4.72
CA ALA A 46 1.08 24.47 3.42
C ALA A 46 2.45 24.85 2.82
N ILE A 47 3.50 25.02 3.64
CA ILE A 47 4.87 25.23 3.16
C ILE A 47 5.42 24.06 2.35
N TYR A 48 4.79 22.88 2.37
CA TYR A 48 5.24 21.71 1.60
C TYR A 48 4.48 21.50 0.28
N GLU A 49 3.49 22.34 -0.03
CA GLU A 49 2.74 22.27 -1.29
C GLU A 49 3.52 22.93 -2.44
N GLY A 50 4.72 22.41 -2.74
CA GLY A 50 5.71 23.01 -3.65
C GLY A 50 5.35 23.09 -5.12
N THR A 51 4.11 22.81 -5.49
CA THR A 51 3.59 22.91 -6.85
C THR A 51 2.66 24.11 -6.97
N THR A 52 2.72 24.82 -8.09
CA THR A 52 1.79 25.91 -8.39
C THR A 52 0.36 25.38 -8.60
N THR A 53 0.21 24.14 -9.07
CA THR A 53 -1.07 23.48 -9.31
C THR A 53 -1.15 22.16 -8.55
N MET A 54 -2.38 21.73 -8.23
CA MET A 54 -2.64 20.44 -7.61
C MET A 54 -3.14 19.43 -8.65
N PRO A 55 -2.86 18.12 -8.46
CA PRO A 55 -3.52 17.07 -9.22
C PRO A 55 -4.99 16.94 -8.77
N TYR A 56 -5.85 17.82 -9.26
CA TYR A 56 -7.24 17.95 -8.80
C TYR A 56 -8.05 16.65 -8.97
N LEU A 57 -7.88 15.94 -10.09
CA LEU A 57 -8.59 14.68 -10.33
C LEU A 57 -8.20 13.60 -9.29
N PRO A 58 -6.91 13.27 -9.08
CA PRO A 58 -6.50 12.40 -7.98
C PRO A 58 -6.95 12.87 -6.59
N ALA A 59 -6.99 14.18 -6.33
CA ALA A 59 -7.49 14.74 -5.08
C ALA A 59 -8.98 14.45 -4.85
N VAL A 60 -9.82 14.60 -5.87
CA VAL A 60 -11.25 14.26 -5.80
C VAL A 60 -11.44 12.75 -5.58
N CYS A 61 -10.69 11.92 -6.31
CA CYS A 61 -10.73 10.46 -6.13
C CYS A 61 -10.33 10.06 -4.70
N ALA A 62 -9.22 10.60 -4.18
CA ALA A 62 -8.78 10.34 -2.82
C ALA A 62 -9.80 10.82 -1.77
N HIS A 63 -10.45 11.96 -1.99
CA HIS A 63 -11.50 12.45 -1.10
C HIS A 63 -12.70 11.49 -1.03
N GLN A 64 -13.13 10.94 -2.17
CA GLN A 64 -14.20 9.93 -2.19
C GLN A 64 -13.77 8.60 -1.58
N GLY A 65 -12.54 8.16 -1.86
CA GLY A 65 -11.94 6.98 -1.23
C GLY A 65 -11.89 7.08 0.29
N LEU A 66 -11.44 8.24 0.82
CA LEU A 66 -11.42 8.50 2.25
C LEU A 66 -12.82 8.52 2.87
N LYS A 67 -13.83 9.11 2.19
CA LYS A 67 -15.22 9.04 2.65
C LYS A 67 -15.71 7.60 2.73
N TYR A 68 -15.41 6.78 1.73
CA TYR A 68 -15.78 5.37 1.72
C TYR A 68 -15.10 4.60 2.87
N LEU A 69 -13.79 4.73 3.03
CA LEU A 69 -13.04 4.07 4.09
C LEU A 69 -13.47 4.53 5.49
N THR A 70 -13.81 5.81 5.66
CA THR A 70 -14.34 6.34 6.92
C THR A 70 -15.70 5.73 7.25
N ARG A 71 -16.60 5.57 6.26
CA ARG A 71 -17.89 4.89 6.46
C ARG A 71 -17.72 3.43 6.86
N LEU A 72 -16.77 2.72 6.26
CA LEU A 72 -16.48 1.33 6.64
C LEU A 72 -15.88 1.23 8.05
N GLY A 73 -15.01 2.19 8.41
CA GLY A 73 -14.27 2.21 9.66
C GLY A 73 -12.99 1.38 9.60
N VAL A 74 -11.86 1.98 10.00
CA VAL A 74 -10.53 1.36 9.89
C VAL A 74 -10.44 0.03 10.66
N GLN A 75 -11.08 -0.08 11.82
CA GLN A 75 -11.05 -1.30 12.61
C GLN A 75 -11.84 -2.45 11.95
N ASN A 76 -12.98 -2.13 11.33
CA ASN A 76 -13.76 -3.13 10.59
C ASN A 76 -12.99 -3.62 9.37
N ILE A 77 -12.31 -2.72 8.65
CA ILE A 77 -11.42 -3.08 7.54
C ILE A 77 -10.32 -4.03 8.02
N ARG A 78 -9.64 -3.69 9.12
CA ARG A 78 -8.59 -4.53 9.70
C ARG A 78 -9.11 -5.91 10.10
N ALA A 79 -10.25 -5.97 10.78
CA ALA A 79 -10.87 -7.24 11.19
C ALA A 79 -11.23 -8.11 9.99
N HIS A 80 -11.82 -7.51 8.95
CA HIS A 80 -12.14 -8.18 7.68
C HIS A 80 -10.89 -8.74 7.01
N THR A 81 -9.86 -7.91 6.81
CA THR A 81 -8.65 -8.34 6.11
C THR A 81 -7.82 -9.33 6.92
N LYS A 82 -7.80 -9.21 8.26
CA LYS A 82 -7.09 -10.16 9.13
C LYS A 82 -7.61 -11.58 8.91
N ARG A 83 -8.94 -11.74 8.87
CA ARG A 83 -9.56 -13.04 8.65
C ARG A 83 -9.13 -13.69 7.33
N LEU A 84 -9.07 -12.92 6.24
CA LEU A 84 -8.62 -13.41 4.93
C LEU A 84 -7.10 -13.70 4.91
N VAL A 85 -6.31 -12.84 5.55
CA VAL A 85 -4.87 -13.01 5.69
C VAL A 85 -4.53 -14.26 6.50
N ASP A 86 -5.23 -14.50 7.62
CA ASP A 86 -5.01 -15.65 8.49
C ASP A 86 -5.27 -16.97 7.72
N ARG A 87 -6.30 -16.99 6.86
CA ARG A 87 -6.55 -18.12 5.96
C ARG A 87 -5.39 -18.36 4.99
N LEU A 88 -4.95 -17.32 4.28
CA LEU A 88 -3.81 -17.42 3.38
C LEU A 88 -2.54 -17.90 4.12
N GLN A 89 -2.26 -17.38 5.32
CA GLN A 89 -1.10 -17.79 6.11
C GLN A 89 -1.20 -19.24 6.61
N GLY A 90 -2.40 -19.76 6.86
CA GLY A 90 -2.61 -21.15 7.27
C GLY A 90 -2.51 -22.15 6.12
N GLU A 91 -3.02 -21.80 4.93
CA GLU A 91 -3.19 -22.74 3.82
C GLU A 91 -1.99 -22.75 2.85
N MET A 92 -1.42 -21.58 2.52
CA MET A 92 -0.33 -21.44 1.55
C MET A 92 0.94 -22.27 1.87
N PRO A 93 1.41 -22.38 3.12
CA PRO A 93 2.58 -23.21 3.43
C PRO A 93 2.39 -24.69 3.07
N GLY A 94 1.18 -25.22 3.23
CA GLY A 94 0.84 -26.61 2.85
C GLY A 94 0.91 -26.85 1.34
N LEU A 95 0.71 -25.80 0.54
CA LEU A 95 0.83 -25.80 -0.91
C LEU A 95 2.27 -25.58 -1.42
N GLY A 96 3.26 -25.59 -0.52
CA GLY A 96 4.67 -25.38 -0.87
C GLY A 96 5.07 -23.91 -1.02
N TYR A 97 4.28 -22.98 -0.47
CA TYR A 97 4.57 -21.54 -0.43
C TYR A 97 4.81 -21.06 1.00
N PRO A 98 6.04 -21.18 1.55
CA PRO A 98 6.35 -20.71 2.90
C PRO A 98 6.12 -19.21 3.05
N SER A 99 5.47 -18.77 4.13
CA SER A 99 5.28 -17.35 4.44
C SER A 99 6.58 -16.69 4.89
N ILE A 100 6.84 -15.47 4.43
CA ILE A 100 7.88 -14.58 4.99
C ILE A 100 7.29 -13.41 5.76
N THR A 101 5.99 -13.18 5.63
CA THR A 101 5.29 -12.20 6.45
C THR A 101 5.14 -12.78 7.85
N PRO A 102 5.63 -12.09 8.90
CA PRO A 102 5.41 -12.57 10.27
C PRO A 102 3.92 -12.74 10.58
N LEU A 103 3.59 -13.77 11.35
CA LEU A 103 2.24 -13.97 11.86
C LEU A 103 1.78 -12.75 12.66
N ASP A 104 0.48 -12.50 12.65
CA ASP A 104 -0.18 -11.37 13.34
C ASP A 104 0.27 -9.96 12.90
N THR A 105 1.01 -9.83 11.79
CA THR A 105 1.29 -8.51 11.20
C THR A 105 -0.05 -7.86 10.81
N PRO A 106 -0.37 -6.65 11.30
CA PRO A 106 -1.68 -6.00 11.10
C PRO A 106 -1.76 -5.32 9.72
N THR A 107 -1.49 -6.08 8.67
CA THR A 107 -1.43 -5.62 7.27
C THR A 107 -2.28 -6.53 6.38
N PRO A 108 -2.96 -5.98 5.36
CA PRO A 108 -3.72 -6.77 4.39
C PRO A 108 -2.86 -7.38 3.28
N ILE A 109 -1.54 -7.48 3.49
CA ILE A 109 -0.57 -7.98 2.52
C ILE A 109 0.22 -9.12 3.13
N VAL A 110 0.28 -10.24 2.43
CA VAL A 110 1.14 -11.38 2.77
C VAL A 110 2.02 -11.76 1.61
N SER A 111 3.24 -12.18 1.92
CA SER A 111 4.24 -12.60 0.94
C SER A 111 4.68 -14.03 1.22
N PHE A 112 4.79 -14.81 0.15
CA PHE A 112 5.18 -16.22 0.22
C PHE A 112 6.31 -16.51 -0.76
N LEU A 113 7.23 -17.39 -0.35
CA LEU A 113 8.35 -17.83 -1.16
C LEU A 113 7.91 -18.81 -2.23
N THR A 114 8.54 -18.72 -3.39
CA THR A 114 8.51 -19.76 -4.43
C THR A 114 9.76 -19.63 -5.27
N ALA A 115 10.36 -20.77 -5.66
CA ALA A 115 11.48 -20.78 -6.58
C ALA A 115 11.07 -20.34 -8.00
N GLU A 116 9.78 -20.41 -8.33
CA GLU A 116 9.26 -20.22 -9.68
C GLU A 116 8.07 -19.24 -9.71
N PRO A 117 8.26 -17.97 -9.28
CA PRO A 117 7.17 -17.00 -9.19
C PRO A 117 6.46 -16.73 -10.52
N ASP A 118 7.17 -16.85 -11.65
CA ASP A 118 6.60 -16.67 -12.99
C ASP A 118 5.70 -17.85 -13.40
N VAL A 119 6.04 -19.08 -12.97
CA VAL A 119 5.21 -20.26 -13.20
C VAL A 119 3.93 -20.19 -12.37
N THR A 120 4.04 -19.81 -11.09
CA THR A 120 2.88 -19.54 -10.24
C THR A 120 2.00 -18.44 -10.84
N GLN A 121 2.59 -17.34 -11.29
CA GLN A 121 1.87 -16.25 -11.96
C GLN A 121 1.16 -16.73 -13.22
N ALA A 122 1.77 -17.59 -14.04
CA ALA A 122 1.16 -18.14 -15.24
C ALA A 122 -0.01 -19.08 -14.91
N LYS A 123 0.12 -19.92 -13.87
CA LYS A 123 -0.98 -20.78 -13.37
C LYS A 123 -2.18 -19.92 -12.97
N LEU A 124 -1.96 -18.88 -12.17
CA LEU A 124 -3.00 -17.95 -11.72
C LEU A 124 -3.61 -17.14 -12.88
N ASN A 125 -2.81 -16.66 -13.83
CA ASN A 125 -3.33 -15.94 -15.00
C ASN A 125 -4.26 -16.82 -15.84
N ARG A 126 -4.00 -18.12 -15.95
CA ARG A 126 -4.92 -19.05 -16.65
C ARG A 126 -6.24 -19.22 -15.91
N ALA A 127 -6.22 -19.26 -14.58
CA ALA A 127 -7.42 -19.42 -13.76
C ALA A 127 -8.29 -18.15 -13.72
N PHE A 128 -7.67 -16.97 -13.64
CA PHE A 128 -8.37 -15.72 -13.39
C PHE A 128 -8.47 -14.79 -14.61
N GLY A 129 -7.72 -15.05 -15.68
CA GLY A 129 -7.64 -14.18 -16.86
C GLY A 129 -6.93 -12.84 -16.62
N GLN A 130 -6.41 -12.61 -15.42
CA GLN A 130 -5.74 -11.38 -15.01
C GLN A 130 -4.73 -11.63 -13.89
N ARG A 131 -3.86 -10.66 -13.66
CA ARG A 131 -2.88 -10.71 -12.57
C ARG A 131 -3.56 -10.52 -11.22
N VAL A 132 -3.52 -11.55 -10.38
CA VAL A 132 -4.07 -11.53 -9.00
C VAL A 132 -2.99 -11.52 -7.90
N VAL A 133 -1.71 -11.64 -8.27
CA VAL A 133 -0.55 -11.56 -7.35
C VAL A 133 0.54 -10.67 -7.94
N SER A 134 1.44 -10.17 -7.10
CA SER A 134 2.68 -9.54 -7.56
C SER A 134 3.84 -10.54 -7.42
N PRO A 135 4.33 -11.17 -8.51
CA PRO A 135 5.55 -11.95 -8.47
C PRO A 135 6.76 -11.03 -8.39
N GLY A 136 7.86 -11.51 -7.83
CA GLY A 136 9.08 -10.73 -7.85
C GLY A 136 10.27 -11.39 -7.17
N GLN A 137 11.38 -10.66 -7.27
CA GLN A 137 12.57 -10.86 -6.46
C GLN A 137 12.68 -9.66 -5.51
N TRP A 138 12.86 -9.93 -4.23
CA TRP A 138 12.95 -8.92 -3.18
C TRP A 138 14.21 -9.11 -2.35
N GLN A 139 14.59 -8.06 -1.63
CA GLN A 139 15.59 -8.15 -0.58
C GLN A 139 14.87 -8.33 0.76
N MET A 140 15.32 -9.30 1.54
CA MET A 140 14.90 -9.51 2.92
C MET A 140 16.13 -9.48 3.81
N THR A 141 15.99 -9.05 5.06
CA THR A 141 17.05 -9.17 6.06
C THR A 141 16.93 -10.54 6.74
N ASP A 142 18.00 -11.32 6.79
CA ASP A 142 18.03 -12.59 7.51
C ASP A 142 18.14 -12.39 9.04
N ALA A 143 18.16 -13.50 9.78
CA ALA A 143 18.26 -13.49 11.24
C ALA A 143 19.58 -12.88 11.77
N THR A 144 20.60 -12.72 10.91
CA THR A 144 21.90 -12.14 11.25
C THR A 144 22.01 -10.65 10.91
N GLY A 145 20.99 -10.09 10.25
CA GLY A 145 21.01 -8.71 9.77
C GLY A 145 21.56 -8.55 8.34
N ALA A 146 21.94 -9.64 7.67
CA ALA A 146 22.47 -9.59 6.32
C ALA A 146 21.33 -9.54 5.27
N PRO A 147 21.50 -8.78 4.18
CA PRO A 147 20.53 -8.81 3.08
C PRO A 147 20.63 -10.13 2.31
N GLN A 148 19.48 -10.72 2.02
CA GLN A 148 19.33 -11.90 1.18
C GLN A 148 18.31 -11.63 0.07
N SER A 149 18.63 -12.12 -1.13
CA SER A 149 17.70 -12.11 -2.25
C SER A 149 16.73 -13.28 -2.15
N VAL A 150 15.44 -12.99 -2.18
CA VAL A 150 14.37 -14.00 -2.16
C VAL A 150 13.46 -13.83 -3.37
N ARG A 151 12.85 -14.93 -3.80
CA ARG A 151 11.86 -14.94 -4.89
C ARG A 151 10.53 -15.40 -4.33
N GLY A 152 9.44 -14.84 -4.83
CA GLY A 152 8.13 -15.24 -4.37
C GLY A 152 6.99 -14.49 -5.02
N ILE A 153 5.82 -14.61 -4.39
CA ILE A 153 4.60 -13.89 -4.73
C ILE A 153 4.10 -13.08 -3.53
N ARG A 154 3.54 -11.91 -3.81
CA ARG A 154 2.89 -11.05 -2.81
C ARG A 154 1.42 -10.92 -3.15
N ILE A 155 0.58 -11.15 -2.13
CA ILE A 155 -0.87 -11.12 -2.22
C ILE A 155 -1.36 -9.96 -1.36
N GLY A 156 -2.22 -9.12 -1.93
CA GLY A 156 -2.89 -8.04 -1.21
C GLY A 156 -4.38 -8.25 -1.27
N VAL A 157 -5.02 -8.50 -0.13
CA VAL A 157 -6.48 -8.62 -0.02
C VAL A 157 -7.05 -7.28 0.40
N SER A 158 -8.26 -6.94 -0.03
CA SER A 158 -8.88 -5.64 0.25
C SER A 158 -10.32 -5.80 0.73
N VAL A 159 -10.99 -4.68 0.98
CA VAL A 159 -12.38 -4.60 1.46
C VAL A 159 -13.39 -5.25 0.51
N TYR A 160 -13.05 -5.41 -0.77
CA TYR A 160 -13.89 -6.07 -1.77
C TYR A 160 -13.63 -7.58 -1.88
N ASN A 161 -12.57 -8.10 -1.24
CA ASN A 161 -12.29 -9.52 -1.24
C ASN A 161 -13.07 -10.28 -0.17
N ASN A 162 -13.35 -11.56 -0.41
CA ASN A 162 -14.12 -12.43 0.49
C ASN A 162 -13.57 -13.87 0.50
N ASP A 163 -14.23 -14.77 1.23
CA ASP A 163 -13.81 -16.18 1.35
C ASP A 163 -13.81 -16.93 0.03
N SER A 164 -14.81 -16.70 -0.83
CA SER A 164 -14.88 -17.38 -2.12
C SER A 164 -13.73 -16.96 -3.04
N ASP A 165 -13.23 -15.73 -2.91
CA ASP A 165 -12.01 -15.32 -3.61
C ASP A 165 -10.78 -16.09 -3.11
N ILE A 166 -10.67 -16.31 -1.80
CA ILE A 166 -9.58 -17.09 -1.20
C ILE A 166 -9.69 -18.57 -1.61
N ASP A 167 -10.88 -19.15 -1.57
CA ASP A 167 -11.14 -20.53 -2.00
C ASP A 167 -10.74 -20.72 -3.47
N ALA A 168 -11.22 -19.83 -4.35
CA ALA A 168 -10.87 -19.88 -5.76
C ALA A 168 -9.36 -19.73 -5.99
N PHE A 169 -8.71 -18.85 -5.22
CA PHE A 169 -7.26 -18.63 -5.30
C PHE A 169 -6.46 -19.86 -4.90
N LEU A 170 -6.82 -20.50 -3.77
CA LEU A 170 -6.12 -21.67 -3.25
C LEU A 170 -6.35 -22.90 -4.13
N ASN A 171 -7.59 -23.11 -4.61
CA ASN A 171 -7.91 -24.16 -5.57
C ASN A 171 -7.17 -24.01 -6.90
N ALA A 172 -6.85 -22.78 -7.31
CA ALA A 172 -6.04 -22.53 -8.51
C ALA A 172 -4.54 -22.81 -8.29
N LEU A 173 -4.10 -23.00 -7.04
CA LEU A 173 -2.70 -23.28 -6.68
C LEU A 173 -2.43 -24.75 -6.38
N ASP A 174 -3.43 -25.50 -5.89
CA ASP A 174 -3.43 -26.97 -5.85
C ASP A 174 -3.27 -27.55 -7.27
#